data_AF-A0A2V9P274-F1
#
_entry.id   AF-A0A2V9P274-F1
#
_cell.length_a   1.000
_cell.length_b   1.000
_cell.length_c   1.000
_cell.angle_alpha   90.00
_cell.angle_beta   90.00
_cell.angle_gamma   90.00
#
_symmetry.space_group_name_H-M   'P 1'
#
loop_
_entity.id
_entity.type
_entity.pdbx_description
1 polymer ?
#
loop_
_entity_poly.entity_id
_entity_poly.type
_entity_poly.pdbx_seq_one_letter_code
_entity_poly.pdbx_strand_id
1 'polypeptide(L)'
;MSVEAAVTSRPDPHVHEVIRSAERELYELLERRAELMKRIGTIKQTLAGLAAMFGDCVLNDDLLLILDRKPSSRQPGFTRACRTVLMESGAPLSTRQICVLLKSRFPETLERHKDPIASVATVLNRLVDYSEARRLNDAKGRRLWEWVAEPVQVRGPLDPGIRIIGQAYAD
;
A
#
# COMPACT_ATOMS: atom_id res chain seq x y z
N MET A 1 -65.86 -10.34 -7.44
CA MET A 1 -64.77 -11.30 -7.22
C MET A 1 -63.54 -10.49 -6.85
N SER A 2 -63.25 -10.43 -5.55
CA SER A 2 -62.26 -9.54 -4.96
C SER A 2 -60.85 -10.09 -5.04
N VAL A 3 -59.93 -9.15 -5.20
CA VAL A 3 -58.46 -9.22 -5.15
C VAL A 3 -57.90 -9.66 -3.78
N GLU A 4 -56.62 -10.07 -3.78
CA GLU A 4 -55.61 -10.14 -2.70
C GLU A 4 -55.00 -11.54 -2.53
N ALA A 5 -53.68 -11.73 -2.38
CA ALA A 5 -52.54 -10.82 -2.43
C ALA A 5 -51.29 -11.67 -2.72
N ALA A 6 -50.36 -11.13 -3.49
CA ALA A 6 -49.01 -11.65 -3.56
C ALA A 6 -48.38 -11.49 -2.16
N VAL A 7 -48.11 -12.60 -1.48
CA VAL A 7 -47.30 -12.62 -0.26
C VAL A 7 -45.85 -12.34 -0.66
N THR A 8 -45.51 -11.07 -0.79
CA THR A 8 -44.13 -10.61 -0.66
C THR A 8 -43.79 -10.67 0.82
N SER A 9 -43.27 -11.82 1.24
CA SER A 9 -42.75 -12.04 2.60
C SER A 9 -41.72 -10.95 2.91
N ARG A 10 -42.09 -9.99 3.77
CA ARG A 10 -41.15 -9.00 4.31
C ARG A 10 -40.08 -9.78 5.07
N PRO A 11 -38.79 -9.62 4.76
CA PRO A 11 -37.75 -10.33 5.48
C PRO A 11 -37.84 -9.94 6.96
N ASP A 12 -37.74 -10.95 7.82
CA ASP A 12 -37.87 -10.82 9.27
C ASP A 12 -37.03 -9.63 9.79
N PRO A 13 -37.59 -8.71 10.59
CA PRO A 13 -36.84 -7.59 11.16
C PRO A 13 -35.57 -8.04 11.91
N HIS A 14 -35.54 -9.25 12.45
CA HIS A 14 -34.34 -9.82 13.07
C HIS A 14 -33.23 -10.11 12.06
N VAL A 15 -33.58 -10.64 10.87
CA VAL A 15 -32.61 -10.91 9.79
C VAL A 15 -31.98 -9.61 9.29
N HIS A 16 -32.77 -8.54 9.17
CA HIS A 16 -32.23 -7.22 8.79
C HIS A 16 -31.25 -6.66 9.82
N GLU A 17 -31.49 -6.88 11.12
CA GLU A 17 -30.57 -6.42 12.16
C GLU A 17 -29.26 -7.21 12.15
N VAL A 18 -29.31 -8.53 11.91
CA VAL A 18 -28.11 -9.36 11.76
C VAL A 18 -27.28 -8.92 10.56
N ILE A 19 -27.92 -8.67 9.40
CA ILE A 19 -27.24 -8.17 8.20
C ILE A 19 -26.58 -6.82 8.49
N ARG A 20 -27.31 -5.88 9.09
CA ARG A 20 -26.78 -4.55 9.45
C ARG A 20 -25.58 -4.65 10.40
N SER A 21 -25.64 -5.54 11.39
CA SER A 21 -24.54 -5.79 12.32
C SER A 21 -23.32 -6.34 11.58
N ALA A 22 -23.51 -7.33 10.72
CA ALA A 22 -22.43 -7.93 9.93
C ALA A 22 -21.81 -6.95 8.93
N GLU A 23 -22.62 -6.10 8.29
CA GLU A 23 -22.13 -5.03 7.41
C GLU A 23 -21.25 -4.04 8.18
N ARG A 24 -21.70 -3.61 9.37
CA ARG A 24 -20.93 -2.69 10.21
C ARG A 24 -19.58 -3.29 10.61
N GLU A 25 -19.58 -4.53 11.10
CA GLU A 25 -18.35 -5.23 11.47
C GLU A 25 -17.42 -5.38 10.27
N LEU A 26 -17.95 -5.70 9.08
CA LEU A 26 -17.16 -5.77 7.85
C LEU A 26 -16.51 -4.42 7.52
N TYR A 27 -17.24 -3.31 7.62
CA TYR A 27 -16.67 -1.99 7.37
C TYR A 27 -15.58 -1.62 8.39
N GLU A 28 -15.78 -1.89 9.67
CA GLU A 28 -14.77 -1.68 10.72
C GLU A 28 -13.51 -2.52 10.47
N LEU A 29 -13.66 -3.78 10.06
CA LEU A 29 -12.54 -4.66 9.72
C LEU A 29 -11.79 -4.18 8.47
N LEU A 30 -12.50 -3.68 7.46
CA LEU A 30 -11.89 -3.12 6.25
C LEU A 30 -11.09 -1.85 6.57
N GLU A 31 -11.61 -0.97 7.42
CA GLU A 31 -10.91 0.23 7.89
C GLU A 31 -9.64 -0.15 8.68
N ARG A 32 -9.77 -1.08 9.63
CA ARG A 32 -8.64 -1.55 10.43
C ARG A 32 -7.59 -2.25 9.57
N ARG A 33 -8.01 -3.02 8.56
CA ARG A 33 -7.09 -3.62 7.58
C ARG A 33 -6.32 -2.55 6.83
N ALA A 34 -6.97 -1.47 6.39
CA ALA A 34 -6.32 -0.37 5.71
C ALA A 34 -5.28 0.32 6.62
N GLU A 35 -5.63 0.60 7.88
CA GLU A 35 -4.71 1.18 8.86
C GLU A 35 -3.48 0.30 9.10
N LEU A 36 -3.69 -1.00 9.30
CA LEU A 36 -2.60 -1.96 9.49
C LEU A 36 -1.69 -2.04 8.25
N MET A 37 -2.26 -2.03 7.05
CA MET A 37 -1.47 -2.05 5.81
C MET A 37 -0.61 -0.80 5.64
N LYS A 38 -1.10 0.39 6.03
CA LYS A 38 -0.29 1.63 6.04
C LYS A 38 0.90 1.49 6.98
N ARG A 39 0.67 1.06 8.22
CA ARG A 39 1.73 0.88 9.23
C ARG A 39 2.76 -0.15 8.78
N ILE A 40 2.32 -1.29 8.24
CA ILE A 40 3.21 -2.32 7.67
C ILE A 40 4.05 -1.73 6.54
N GLY A 41 3.43 -1.00 5.61
CA GLY A 41 4.11 -0.34 4.50
C GLY A 41 5.19 0.64 4.96
N THR A 42 4.86 1.50 5.92
CA THR A 42 5.82 2.46 6.50
C THR A 42 7.02 1.74 7.13
N ILE A 43 6.78 0.71 7.95
CA ILE A 43 7.87 -0.06 8.57
C ILE A 43 8.76 -0.70 7.50
N LYS A 44 8.16 -1.31 6.47
CA LYS A 44 8.91 -1.90 5.35
C LYS A 44 9.75 -0.87 4.60
N GLN A 45 9.21 0.32 4.36
CA GLN A 45 9.94 1.42 3.70
C GLN A 45 11.11 1.90 4.55
N THR A 46 10.94 2.05 5.87
CA THR A 46 12.03 2.39 6.79
C THR A 46 13.14 1.35 6.75
N LEU A 47 12.80 0.06 6.85
CA LEU A 47 13.78 -1.02 6.79
C LEU A 47 14.50 -1.09 5.43
N ALA A 48 13.77 -0.91 4.34
CA ALA A 48 14.34 -0.83 3.00
C ALA A 48 15.32 0.35 2.85
N GLY A 49 15.01 1.50 3.45
CA GLY A 49 15.89 2.66 3.51
C GLY A 49 17.14 2.41 4.34
N LEU A 50 17.01 1.79 5.51
CA LEU A 50 18.15 1.40 6.36
C LEU A 50 19.09 0.44 5.64
N ALA A 51 18.57 -0.58 4.97
CA ALA A 51 19.38 -1.50 4.18
C ALA A 51 20.06 -0.81 2.99
N ALA A 52 19.42 0.18 2.35
CA ALA A 52 20.06 0.96 1.30
C ALA A 52 21.23 1.82 1.82
N MET A 53 21.16 2.29 3.07
CA MET A 53 22.20 3.13 3.69
C MET A 53 23.35 2.31 4.31
N PHE A 54 23.03 1.19 4.95
CA PHE A 54 23.98 0.41 5.75
C PHE A 54 24.30 -0.98 5.16
N GLY A 55 23.69 -1.33 4.04
CA GLY A 55 23.79 -2.65 3.42
C GLY A 55 22.79 -3.66 4.02
N ASP A 56 22.54 -4.74 3.27
CA ASP A 56 21.57 -5.78 3.67
C ASP A 56 22.02 -6.61 4.89
N CYS A 57 23.29 -6.55 5.29
CA CYS A 57 23.84 -7.31 6.43
C CYS A 57 23.27 -6.89 7.79
N VAL A 58 22.65 -5.71 7.87
CA VAL A 58 21.98 -5.23 9.09
C VAL A 58 20.63 -5.92 9.30
N LEU A 59 20.06 -6.50 8.24
CA LEU A 59 18.78 -7.20 8.30
C LEU A 59 19.03 -8.72 8.35
N ASN A 60 18.30 -9.42 9.22
CA ASN A 60 18.36 -10.87 9.25
C ASN A 60 17.62 -11.48 8.04
N ASP A 61 17.84 -12.77 7.81
CA ASP A 61 17.31 -13.49 6.66
C ASP A 61 15.77 -13.48 6.59
N ASP A 62 15.09 -13.61 7.72
CA ASP A 62 13.62 -13.57 7.79
C ASP A 62 13.08 -12.20 7.38
N LEU A 63 13.76 -11.14 7.80
CA LEU A 63 13.38 -9.77 7.47
C LEU A 63 13.64 -9.46 5.99
N LEU A 64 14.75 -9.96 5.43
CA LEU A 64 15.02 -9.87 3.99
C LEU A 64 13.98 -10.64 3.15
N LEU A 65 13.44 -11.75 3.65
CA LEU A 65 12.33 -12.47 3.00
C LEU A 65 11.00 -11.69 3.06
N ILE A 66 10.71 -11.03 4.19
CA ILE A 66 9.51 -10.18 4.35
C ILE A 66 9.58 -8.93 3.46
N LEU A 67 10.79 -8.43 3.21
CA LEU A 67 11.07 -7.26 2.36
C LEU A 67 11.30 -7.61 0.89
N ASP A 68 11.23 -8.89 0.51
CA ASP A 68 11.46 -9.36 -0.87
C ASP A 68 12.85 -9.04 -1.43
N ARG A 69 13.85 -8.91 -0.55
CA ARG A 69 15.24 -8.61 -0.91
C ARG A 69 16.13 -9.84 -0.98
N LYS A 70 15.76 -10.94 -0.33
CA LYS A 70 16.44 -12.24 -0.50
C LYS A 70 15.87 -12.95 -1.74
N PRO A 71 16.69 -13.47 -2.67
CA PRO A 71 16.23 -14.37 -3.72
C PRO A 71 15.75 -15.67 -3.05
N SER A 72 14.45 -15.73 -2.77
CA SER A 72 13.77 -16.98 -2.43
C SER A 72 13.77 -17.89 -3.66
N SER A 73 13.95 -19.19 -3.46
CA SER A 73 13.77 -20.19 -4.53
C SER A 73 12.37 -20.15 -5.14
N ARG A 74 11.40 -19.51 -4.47
CA ARG A 74 10.11 -19.12 -5.03
C ARG A 74 10.15 -17.67 -5.50
N GLN A 75 10.25 -17.50 -6.82
CA GLN A 75 10.03 -16.23 -7.53
C GLN A 75 8.80 -15.48 -6.99
N PRO A 76 8.88 -14.17 -6.70
CA PRO A 76 7.74 -13.41 -6.21
C PRO A 76 6.62 -13.39 -7.27
N GLY A 77 5.39 -13.70 -6.86
CA GLY A 77 4.23 -13.61 -7.76
C GLY A 77 4.03 -12.18 -8.27
N PHE A 78 3.40 -12.03 -9.45
CA PHE A 78 3.25 -10.75 -10.14
C PHE A 78 2.68 -9.61 -9.28
N THR A 79 1.65 -9.90 -8.46
CA THR A 79 1.09 -8.93 -7.51
C THR A 79 2.09 -8.50 -6.43
N ARG A 80 2.91 -9.43 -5.94
CA ARG A 80 3.92 -9.17 -4.93
C ARG A 80 5.02 -8.26 -5.49
N ALA A 81 5.52 -8.57 -6.69
CA ALA A 81 6.49 -7.72 -7.38
C ALA A 81 5.96 -6.28 -7.60
N CYS A 82 4.68 -6.13 -7.96
CA CYS A 82 4.06 -4.80 -8.09
C CYS A 82 4.04 -4.02 -6.76
N ARG A 83 3.74 -4.69 -5.63
CA ARG A 83 3.79 -4.06 -4.30
C ARG A 83 5.20 -3.59 -3.98
N THR A 84 6.22 -4.41 -4.19
CA THR A 84 7.62 -4.07 -3.92
C THR A 84 8.05 -2.83 -4.70
N VAL A 85 7.77 -2.79 -6.01
CA VAL A 85 8.12 -1.64 -6.86
C VAL A 85 7.43 -0.36 -6.40
N LEU A 86 6.14 -0.42 -6.06
CA LEU A 86 5.37 0.77 -5.68
C LEU A 86 5.74 1.28 -4.28
N MET A 87 6.00 0.37 -3.34
CA MET A 87 6.39 0.70 -1.98
C MET A 87 7.79 1.30 -1.90
N GLU A 88 8.75 0.74 -2.64
CA GLU A 88 10.13 1.23 -2.61
C GLU A 88 10.36 2.48 -3.45
N SER A 89 9.45 2.85 -4.37
CA SER A 89 9.62 4.06 -5.17
C SER A 89 9.53 5.34 -4.36
N GLY A 90 8.78 5.33 -3.25
CA GLY A 90 8.53 6.50 -2.41
C GLY A 90 7.87 7.69 -3.14
N ALA A 91 7.42 7.49 -4.38
CA ALA A 91 6.88 8.52 -5.26
C ALA A 91 5.81 7.95 -6.21
N PRO A 92 4.86 8.78 -6.69
CA PRO A 92 3.85 8.35 -7.65
C PRO A 92 4.44 7.86 -8.98
N LEU A 93 4.00 6.69 -9.45
CA LEU A 93 4.46 6.06 -10.69
C LEU A 93 3.31 5.80 -11.65
N SER A 94 3.57 5.96 -12.95
CA SER A 94 2.68 5.47 -14.01
C SER A 94 2.85 3.97 -14.22
N THR A 95 1.85 3.32 -14.83
CA THR A 95 1.91 1.89 -15.21
C THR A 95 3.15 1.56 -16.04
N ARG A 96 3.55 2.46 -16.94
CA ARG A 96 4.76 2.27 -17.78
C ARG A 96 6.04 2.28 -16.95
N GLN A 97 6.18 3.21 -16.01
CA GLN A 97 7.33 3.24 -15.10
C GLN A 97 7.39 1.96 -14.26
N ILE A 98 6.25 1.48 -13.77
CA ILE A 98 6.16 0.24 -13.01
C ILE A 98 6.59 -0.96 -13.88
N CYS A 99 6.15 -1.05 -15.14
CA CYS A 99 6.61 -2.10 -16.05
C CYS A 99 8.13 -2.06 -16.29
N VAL A 100 8.73 -0.88 -16.40
CA VAL A 100 10.19 -0.72 -16.56
C VAL A 100 10.91 -1.22 -15.31
N LEU A 101 10.47 -0.81 -14.12
CA LEU A 101 11.06 -1.22 -12.84
C LEU A 101 10.89 -2.73 -12.61
N LEU A 102 9.72 -3.29 -12.93
CA LEU A 102 9.48 -4.73 -12.88
C LEU A 102 10.38 -5.51 -13.85
N LYS A 103 10.55 -5.03 -15.09
CA LYS A 103 11.43 -5.68 -16.07
C LYS A 103 12.89 -5.69 -15.60
N SER A 104 13.33 -4.61 -14.94
CA SER A 104 14.69 -4.50 -14.42
C SER A 104 14.95 -5.39 -13.21
N ARG A 105 13.96 -5.64 -12.35
CA ARG A 105 14.15 -6.28 -11.04
C ARG A 105 13.57 -7.70 -10.96
N PHE A 106 12.54 -7.96 -11.75
CA PHE A 106 11.75 -9.20 -11.74
C PHE A 106 11.39 -9.62 -13.20
N PRO A 107 12.37 -9.75 -14.12
CA PRO A 107 12.10 -9.96 -15.54
C PRO A 107 11.19 -11.17 -15.81
N GLU A 108 11.43 -12.30 -15.14
CA GLU A 108 10.64 -13.53 -15.27
C GLU A 108 9.16 -13.36 -14.89
N THR A 109 8.85 -12.41 -14.00
CA THR A 109 7.46 -12.16 -13.61
C THR A 109 6.71 -11.46 -14.71
N LEU A 110 7.38 -10.65 -15.53
CA LEU A 110 6.76 -9.88 -16.60
C LEU A 110 6.54 -10.73 -17.86
N GLU A 111 7.49 -11.62 -18.15
CA GLU A 111 7.49 -12.49 -19.35
C GLU A 111 6.31 -13.47 -19.40
N ARG A 112 5.73 -13.81 -18.24
CA ARG A 112 4.58 -14.70 -18.14
C ARG A 112 3.25 -14.05 -18.55
N HIS A 113 3.25 -12.74 -18.79
CA HIS A 113 2.04 -11.97 -19.10
C HIS A 113 2.03 -11.51 -20.56
N LYS A 114 0.98 -11.90 -21.29
CA LYS A 114 0.76 -11.49 -22.69
C LYS A 114 0.66 -9.97 -22.86
N ASP A 115 0.06 -9.30 -21.87
CA ASP A 115 -0.01 -7.84 -21.79
C ASP A 115 0.41 -7.39 -20.37
N PRO A 116 1.69 -7.03 -20.19
CA PRO A 116 2.19 -6.54 -18.91
C PRO A 116 1.52 -5.25 -18.43
N ILE A 117 1.17 -4.34 -19.34
CA ILE A 117 0.58 -3.03 -18.96
C ILE A 117 -0.82 -3.25 -18.39
N ALA A 118 -1.66 -4.04 -19.07
CA ALA A 118 -2.99 -4.37 -18.59
C ALA A 118 -2.95 -5.18 -17.29
N SER A 119 -2.01 -6.12 -17.17
CA SER A 119 -1.81 -6.91 -15.95
C SER A 119 -1.41 -6.02 -14.77
N VAL A 120 -0.44 -5.11 -14.95
CA VAL A 120 -0.03 -4.15 -13.91
C VAL A 120 -1.22 -3.27 -13.54
N ALA A 121 -1.94 -2.69 -14.50
CA ALA A 121 -3.09 -1.82 -14.21
C ALA A 121 -4.17 -2.55 -13.38
N THR A 122 -4.44 -3.82 -13.68
CA THR A 122 -5.38 -4.66 -12.91
C THR A 122 -4.92 -4.84 -11.47
N VAL A 123 -3.64 -5.16 -11.27
CA VAL A 123 -3.07 -5.28 -9.93
C VAL A 123 -3.15 -3.95 -9.18
N LEU A 124 -2.78 -2.84 -9.81
CA LEU A 124 -2.80 -1.53 -9.16
C LEU A 124 -4.21 -1.10 -8.76
N ASN A 125 -5.23 -1.43 -9.55
CA ASN A 125 -6.62 -1.20 -9.15
C ASN A 125 -6.98 -2.03 -7.91
N ARG A 126 -6.60 -3.31 -7.86
CA ARG A 126 -6.82 -4.14 -6.67
C ARG A 126 -6.09 -3.59 -5.43
N LEU A 127 -4.87 -3.05 -5.60
CA LEU A 127 -4.14 -2.43 -4.49
C LEU A 127 -4.84 -1.15 -3.99
N VAL A 128 -5.51 -0.40 -4.88
CA VAL A 128 -6.38 0.71 -4.47
C VAL A 128 -7.60 0.21 -3.73
N ASP A 129 -8.26 -0.85 -4.23
CA ASP A 129 -9.42 -1.46 -3.56
C ASP A 129 -9.04 -2.00 -2.16
N TYR A 130 -7.80 -2.49 -2.00
CA TYR A 130 -7.25 -2.94 -0.71
C TYR A 130 -6.69 -1.81 0.16
N SER A 131 -6.82 -0.55 -0.27
CA SER A 131 -6.30 0.64 0.42
C SER A 131 -4.77 0.63 0.64
N GLU A 132 -4.04 -0.17 -0.13
CA GLU A 132 -2.58 -0.25 -0.10
C GLU A 132 -1.95 0.83 -1.00
N ALA A 133 -2.67 1.24 -2.05
CA ALA A 133 -2.24 2.25 -3.00
C ALA A 133 -3.30 3.34 -3.19
N ARG A 134 -2.87 4.53 -3.61
CA ARG A 134 -3.74 5.63 -4.05
C ARG A 134 -3.57 5.85 -5.54
N ARG A 135 -4.68 6.16 -6.22
CA ARG A 135 -4.67 6.64 -7.60
C ARG A 135 -4.62 8.17 -7.60
N LEU A 136 -3.69 8.73 -8.36
CA LEU A 136 -3.50 10.15 -8.59
C LEU A 136 -3.58 10.44 -10.09
N ASN A 137 -3.69 11.72 -10.46
CA ASN A 137 -3.52 12.15 -11.84
C ASN A 137 -2.38 13.16 -11.91
N ASP A 138 -1.52 13.06 -12.93
CA ASP A 138 -0.50 14.06 -13.20
C ASP A 138 -1.08 15.33 -13.81
N ALA A 139 -0.25 16.36 -14.02
CA ALA A 139 -0.66 17.62 -14.63
C ALA A 139 -1.23 17.47 -16.07
N LYS A 140 -0.99 16.32 -16.72
CA LYS A 140 -1.49 15.99 -18.06
C LYS A 140 -2.72 15.07 -18.02
N GLY A 141 -3.30 14.83 -16.83
CA GLY A 141 -4.45 13.96 -16.62
C GLY A 141 -4.15 12.47 -16.70
N ARG A 142 -2.88 12.07 -16.71
CA ARG A 142 -2.49 10.65 -16.76
C ARG A 142 -2.52 10.05 -15.36
N ARG A 143 -3.05 8.82 -15.26
CA ARG A 143 -3.12 8.09 -13.99
C ARG A 143 -1.72 7.75 -13.48
N LEU A 144 -1.52 8.05 -12.20
CA LEU A 144 -0.38 7.65 -11.39
C LEU A 144 -0.88 6.84 -10.20
N TRP A 145 0.00 6.02 -9.66
CA TRP A 145 -0.24 5.23 -8.47
C TRP A 145 0.86 5.49 -7.47
N GLU A 146 0.47 5.60 -6.21
CA GLU A 146 1.37 5.86 -5.09
C GLU A 146 1.06 4.86 -3.99
N TRP A 147 2.11 4.34 -3.34
CA TRP A 147 1.92 3.51 -2.16
C TRP A 147 1.43 4.36 -0.98
N VAL A 148 0.43 3.87 -0.24
CA VAL A 148 -0.04 4.59 0.95
C VAL A 148 0.88 4.27 2.12
N ALA A 149 1.80 5.17 2.42
CA ALA A 149 2.60 5.17 3.64
C ALA A 149 2.05 6.21 4.63
N GLU A 150 2.11 5.90 5.91
CA GLU A 150 1.97 6.90 6.97
C GLU A 150 3.23 7.77 6.99
N PRO A 151 3.13 9.12 7.01
CA PRO A 151 4.30 9.97 7.18
C PRO A 151 5.01 9.56 8.46
N VAL A 152 6.31 9.28 8.37
CA VAL A 152 7.12 9.00 9.55
C VAL A 152 7.17 10.29 10.39
N GLN A 153 6.27 10.40 11.37
CA GLN A 153 6.43 11.35 12.46
C GLN A 153 7.61 10.86 13.27
N VAL A 154 8.79 11.39 12.97
CA VAL A 154 9.93 11.30 13.86
C VAL A 154 9.55 12.11 15.11
N ARG A 155 8.92 11.46 16.09
CA ARG A 155 8.89 11.96 17.47
C ARG A 155 10.30 11.76 18.03
N GLY A 156 11.20 12.66 17.64
CA GLY A 156 12.49 12.80 18.30
C GLY A 156 12.32 13.51 19.65
N PRO A 157 13.07 13.12 20.69
CA PRO A 157 13.17 13.91 21.91
C PRO A 157 14.07 15.10 21.62
N LEU A 158 13.48 16.20 21.15
CA LEU A 158 14.11 17.50 21.21
C LEU A 158 13.22 18.39 22.06
N ASP A 159 13.53 18.38 23.36
CA ASP A 159 13.24 19.49 24.26
C ASP A 159 13.66 20.80 23.57
N PRO A 160 12.77 21.79 23.40
CA PRO A 160 13.12 23.12 22.90
C PRO A 160 13.77 23.96 24.02
N GLY A 161 14.80 23.42 24.68
CA GLY A 161 15.41 23.99 25.88
C GLY A 161 16.83 24.51 25.72
N ILE A 162 17.43 24.47 24.52
CA ILE A 162 18.78 25.02 24.32
C ILE A 162 18.67 26.31 23.50
N ARG A 163 18.62 27.43 24.23
CA ARG A 163 18.94 28.75 23.68
C ARG A 163 20.42 28.77 23.34
N ILE A 164 20.75 28.70 22.04
CA ILE A 164 22.07 29.12 21.57
C ILE A 164 22.14 30.64 21.77
N ILE A 165 22.87 31.06 22.79
CA ILE A 165 23.33 32.44 22.93
C ILE A 165 24.52 32.57 21.97
N GLY A 166 24.34 33.34 20.91
CA GLY A 166 25.37 33.53 19.89
C GLY A 166 25.12 34.75 19.01
N GLN A 167 25.61 35.89 19.50
CA GLN A 167 26.05 37.08 18.76
C GLN A 167 25.03 37.90 17.96
N ALA A 168 24.64 39.02 18.58
CA ALA A 168 24.24 40.22 17.87
C ALA A 168 25.48 40.94 17.30
N TYR A 169 25.43 41.26 16.01
CA TYR A 169 26.15 42.37 15.41
C TYR A 169 25.23 43.59 15.47
N ALA A 170 25.69 44.70 16.06
CA ALA A 170 25.44 46.08 15.60
C ALA A 170 26.18 47.08 16.50
N ASP A 171 27.06 47.84 15.84
CA ASP A 171 27.71 49.13 16.14
C ASP A 171 28.68 49.25 17.33
#